data_AF-A0A841JL86-F1
#
_entry.id   AF-A0A841JL86-F1
#
_cell.length_a   1.000
_cell.length_b   1.000
_cell.length_c   1.000
_cell.angle_alpha   90.00
_cell.angle_beta   90.00
_cell.angle_gamma   90.00
#
_symmetry.space_group_name_H-M   'P 1'
#
loop_
_entity.id
_entity.type
_entity.pdbx_description
1 polymer ?
#
loop_
_entity_poly.entity_id
_entity_poly.type
_entity_poly.pdbx_seq_one_letter_code
_entity_poly.pdbx_strand_id
1 'polypeptide(L)'
;MRNFKQVALGLIAGALAIGFSAFTNPSSNNRLTTYTFAHPAKSTSNNRTDFVYRSNLAGCSSSANICTGDWSQTAAPAEGANPAINATPVTVNSGNYTGM
;
A
#
# COMPACT_ATOMS: atom_id res chain seq x y z
N MET A 1 -53.21 -37.17 -10.70
CA MET A 1 -52.75 -35.77 -10.48
C MET A 1 -52.76 -35.55 -8.96
N ARG A 2 -51.66 -35.23 -8.24
CA ARG A 2 -51.20 -33.84 -8.06
C ARG A 2 -49.83 -33.67 -7.35
N ASN A 3 -49.10 -34.73 -6.98
CA ASN A 3 -48.08 -34.57 -5.92
C ASN A 3 -46.60 -34.62 -6.35
N PHE A 4 -46.27 -34.84 -7.64
CA PHE A 4 -44.87 -34.94 -8.08
C PHE A 4 -44.29 -33.64 -8.66
N LYS A 5 -45.13 -32.62 -8.90
CA LYS A 5 -44.69 -31.35 -9.49
C LYS A 5 -44.08 -30.37 -8.48
N GLN A 6 -44.29 -30.57 -7.18
CA GLN A 6 -43.82 -29.62 -6.16
C GLN A 6 -42.37 -29.81 -5.73
N VAL A 7 -41.79 -31.00 -5.94
CA VAL A 7 -40.40 -31.28 -5.52
C VAL A 7 -39.36 -30.71 -6.49
N ALA A 8 -39.73 -30.58 -7.78
CA ALA A 8 -38.84 -30.04 -8.81
C ALA A 8 -38.60 -28.52 -8.68
N LEU A 9 -39.55 -27.77 -8.10
CA LEU A 9 -39.44 -26.31 -7.96
C LEU A 9 -38.57 -25.89 -6.76
N GLY A 10 -38.45 -26.72 -5.72
CA GLY A 10 -37.60 -26.44 -4.56
C GLY A 10 -36.10 -26.58 -4.85
N LEU A 11 -35.74 -27.43 -5.83
CA LEU A 11 -34.34 -27.77 -6.13
C LEU A 11 -33.65 -26.77 -7.07
N ILE A 12 -34.42 -26.04 -7.89
CA ILE A 12 -33.88 -25.03 -8.81
C ILE A 12 -33.53 -23.73 -8.06
N ALA A 13 -34.26 -23.40 -6.98
CA ALA A 13 -33.97 -22.23 -6.15
C ALA A 13 -32.71 -22.40 -5.27
N GLY A 14 -32.31 -23.63 -4.94
CA GLY A 14 -31.09 -23.90 -4.16
C GLY A 14 -29.80 -23.69 -4.96
N ALA A 15 -29.86 -23.83 -6.29
CA ALA A 15 -28.68 -23.75 -7.15
C ALA A 15 -28.32 -22.32 -7.59
N LEU A 16 -29.25 -21.36 -7.51
CA LEU A 16 -28.97 -19.97 -7.93
C LEU A 16 -28.30 -19.11 -6.85
N ALA A 17 -28.33 -19.53 -5.58
CA ALA A 17 -27.76 -18.77 -4.45
C ALA A 17 -26.24 -18.92 -4.30
N ILE A 18 -25.62 -19.89 -4.97
CA ILE A 18 -24.16 -20.12 -4.93
C ILE A 18 -23.47 -19.57 -6.20
N GLY A 19 -24.19 -18.77 -7.00
CA GLY A 19 -23.68 -18.21 -8.27
C GLY A 19 -22.92 -16.89 -8.13
N PHE A 20 -23.03 -16.19 -6.99
CA PHE A 20 -22.45 -14.84 -6.83
C PHE A 20 -21.29 -14.75 -5.84
N SER A 21 -20.91 -15.85 -5.18
CA SER A 21 -19.67 -15.88 -4.38
C SER A 21 -18.41 -16.09 -5.23
N ALA A 22 -18.55 -16.06 -6.55
CA ALA A 22 -17.45 -16.08 -7.50
C ALA A 22 -17.18 -14.69 -8.08
N PHE A 23 -17.36 -13.62 -7.29
CA PHE A 23 -16.52 -12.43 -7.47
C PHE A 23 -15.09 -12.85 -7.13
N THR A 24 -14.48 -13.50 -8.11
CA THR A 24 -13.11 -13.31 -8.55
C THR A 24 -12.37 -12.37 -7.63
N ASN A 25 -11.74 -12.96 -6.63
CA ASN A 25 -10.64 -12.34 -5.92
C ASN A 25 -9.69 -11.81 -7.00
N PRO A 26 -9.56 -10.48 -7.22
CA PRO A 26 -8.61 -9.99 -8.20
C PRO A 26 -7.23 -10.21 -7.57
N SER A 27 -6.67 -11.39 -7.81
CA SER A 27 -5.28 -11.71 -7.53
C SER A 27 -4.39 -10.99 -8.54
N SER A 28 -4.45 -9.65 -8.54
CA SER A 28 -3.31 -8.82 -8.88
C SER A 28 -2.92 -8.14 -7.56
N ASN A 29 -2.12 -8.85 -6.77
CA ASN A 29 -1.56 -8.37 -5.51
C ASN A 29 -0.52 -7.26 -5.76
N ASN A 30 -0.87 -6.22 -6.53
CA ASN A 30 -0.19 -4.92 -6.48
C ASN A 30 -0.65 -4.19 -5.21
N ARG A 31 -0.50 -4.85 -4.06
CA ARG A 31 -0.85 -4.25 -2.78
C ARG A 31 0.20 -3.18 -2.51
N LEU A 32 -0.21 -1.92 -2.63
CA LEU A 32 0.61 -0.80 -2.25
C LEU A 32 1.00 -0.97 -0.77
N THR A 33 2.32 -0.99 -0.53
CA THR A 33 2.90 -1.08 0.79
C THR A 33 3.61 0.24 1.07
N THR A 34 3.35 0.81 2.24
CA THR A 34 3.98 2.06 2.67
C THR A 34 5.33 1.77 3.29
N TYR A 35 6.36 2.46 2.78
CA TYR A 35 7.71 2.41 3.31
C TYR A 35 8.14 3.82 3.71
N THR A 36 8.88 3.92 4.82
CA THR A 36 9.44 5.18 5.29
C THR A 36 10.83 5.38 4.70
N PHE A 37 11.07 6.56 4.13
CA PHE A 37 12.33 6.96 3.54
C PHE A 37 12.93 8.13 4.33
N ALA A 38 14.25 8.16 4.44
CA ALA A 38 15.00 9.24 5.06
C ALA A 38 15.19 10.40 4.07
N HIS A 39 15.23 11.64 4.58
CA HIS A 39 15.47 12.84 3.78
C HIS A 39 16.82 13.48 4.19
N PRO A 40 17.95 13.04 3.62
CA PRO A 40 19.29 13.47 4.04
C PRO A 40 19.63 14.91 3.66
N ALA A 41 18.91 15.51 2.71
CA ALA A 41 19.22 16.84 2.18
C ALA A 41 18.93 17.99 3.16
N LYS A 42 18.30 17.73 4.32
CA LYS A 42 17.97 18.74 5.35
C LYS A 42 17.33 19.99 4.74
N SER A 43 16.28 19.77 3.95
CA SER A 43 15.55 20.81 3.25
C SER A 43 14.06 20.60 3.43
N THR A 44 13.25 21.58 3.02
CA THR A 44 11.78 21.49 2.99
C THR A 44 11.26 20.91 1.67
N SER A 45 12.15 20.48 0.78
CA SER A 45 11.79 19.94 -0.52
C SER A 45 11.14 18.57 -0.36
N ASN A 46 9.97 18.37 -0.97
CA ASN A 46 9.26 17.10 -0.95
C ASN A 46 9.40 16.35 -2.29
N ASN A 47 10.54 16.51 -2.98
CA ASN A 47 10.76 15.77 -4.21
C ASN A 47 11.14 14.33 -3.86
N ARG A 48 10.58 13.37 -4.60
CA ARG A 48 10.88 11.94 -4.47
C ARG A 48 12.39 11.64 -4.43
N THR A 49 13.17 12.33 -5.26
CA THR A 49 14.63 12.15 -5.39
C THR A 49 15.42 12.58 -4.15
N ASP A 50 14.79 13.36 -3.27
CA ASP A 50 15.43 13.86 -2.05
C ASP A 50 15.29 12.86 -0.90
N PHE A 51 14.52 11.79 -1.10
CA PHE A 51 14.30 10.71 -0.15
C PHE A 51 15.10 9.46 -0.51
N VAL A 52 15.61 8.76 0.50
CA VAL A 52 16.43 7.56 0.36
C VAL A 52 15.95 6.51 1.34
N TYR A 53 15.74 5.28 0.87
CA TYR A 53 15.32 4.19 1.72
C TYR A 53 16.46 3.75 2.61
N ARG A 54 16.15 3.62 3.91
CA ARG A 54 17.05 3.10 4.92
C ARG A 54 16.31 2.01 5.69
N SER A 55 16.84 0.80 5.67
CA SER A 55 16.32 -0.34 6.44
C SER A 55 16.40 -0.09 7.95
N ASN A 56 17.37 0.72 8.38
CA ASN A 56 17.48 1.22 9.73
C ASN A 56 17.41 2.76 9.72
N LEU A 57 16.22 3.30 9.96
CA LEU A 57 16.00 4.74 10.04
C LEU A 57 16.61 5.30 11.31
N ALA A 58 17.49 6.28 11.16
CA ALA A 58 17.88 7.12 12.27
C ALA A 58 16.73 8.04 12.71
N GLY A 59 16.85 8.60 13.90
CA GLY A 59 15.87 9.53 14.44
C GLY A 59 15.82 10.87 13.70
N CYS A 60 14.83 11.68 14.08
CA CYS A 60 14.66 13.05 13.62
C CYS A 60 14.98 14.02 14.77
N SER A 61 15.82 15.02 14.52
CA SER A 61 15.96 16.15 15.44
C SER A 61 15.00 17.28 15.05
N SER A 62 14.40 17.96 16.02
CA SER A 62 13.44 19.05 15.78
C SER A 62 14.00 20.15 14.85
N SER A 63 13.31 20.40 13.73
CA SER A 63 13.63 21.43 12.73
C SER A 63 12.44 21.66 11.81
N ALA A 64 12.48 22.73 11.01
CA ALA A 64 11.48 23.02 9.97
C ALA A 64 11.67 22.20 8.68
N ASN A 65 12.82 21.52 8.52
CA ASN A 65 13.11 20.67 7.38
C ASN A 65 12.26 19.39 7.36
N ILE A 66 12.34 18.63 6.27
CA ILE A 66 11.78 17.28 6.19
C ILE A 66 12.85 16.28 6.64
N CYS A 67 12.46 15.39 7.55
CA CYS A 67 13.32 14.34 8.09
C CYS A 67 13.07 12.99 7.43
N THR A 68 11.80 12.58 7.36
CA THR A 68 11.38 11.33 6.73
C THR A 68 10.11 11.56 5.91
N GLY A 69 9.88 10.68 4.95
CA GLY A 69 8.68 10.67 4.14
C GLY A 69 8.20 9.24 3.96
N ASP A 70 6.91 9.03 4.15
CA ASP A 70 6.23 7.76 3.90
C ASP A 70 5.75 7.74 2.45
N TRP A 71 6.15 6.71 1.71
CA TRP A 71 5.82 6.53 0.31
C TRP A 71 5.19 5.16 0.08
N SER A 72 4.08 5.11 -0.63
CA SER A 72 3.36 3.87 -0.94
C SER A 72 3.75 3.34 -2.30
N GLN A 73 4.26 2.10 -2.36
CA GLN A 73 4.72 1.47 -3.60
C GLN A 73 4.50 -0.05 -3.57
N THR A 74 4.54 -0.69 -4.75
CA THR A 74 4.25 -2.12 -4.90
C THR A 74 5.44 -3.04 -4.63
N ALA A 75 6.66 -2.51 -4.69
CA ALA A 75 7.88 -3.27 -4.48
C ALA A 75 8.64 -2.75 -3.26
N ALA A 76 9.27 -3.65 -2.51
CA ALA A 76 10.17 -3.26 -1.43
C ALA A 76 11.36 -2.47 -2.01
N PRO A 77 11.67 -1.28 -1.49
CA PRO A 77 12.84 -0.52 -1.91
C PRO A 77 14.14 -1.19 -1.46
N ALA A 78 15.20 -1.03 -2.25
CA ALA A 78 16.55 -1.42 -1.85
C ALA A 78 17.19 -0.35 -0.95
N GLU A 79 18.14 -0.74 -0.10
CA GLU A 79 18.92 0.22 0.71
C GLU A 79 19.57 1.28 -0.20
N GLY A 80 19.40 2.55 0.13
CA GLY A 80 19.94 3.65 -0.67
C GLY A 80 19.08 4.04 -1.88
N ALA A 81 18.00 3.32 -2.18
CA ALA A 81 17.13 3.64 -3.31
C ALA A 81 16.15 4.78 -2.97
N ASN A 82 15.86 5.64 -3.94
CA ASN A 82 14.73 6.57 -3.83
C ASN A 82 13.39 5.81 -3.89
N PRO A 83 12.26 6.42 -3.45
CA PRO A 83 10.94 5.85 -3.68
C PRO A 83 10.73 5.54 -5.16
N ALA A 84 9.95 4.53 -5.50
CA ALA A 84 9.73 4.13 -6.89
C ALA A 84 9.05 5.26 -7.71
N ILE A 85 9.22 5.26 -9.03
CA ILE A 85 8.59 6.27 -9.91
C ILE A 85 7.06 6.31 -9.76
N ASN A 86 6.46 5.15 -9.50
CA ASN A 86 5.02 5.01 -9.26
C ASN A 86 4.63 5.15 -7.78
N ALA A 87 5.57 5.51 -6.90
CA ALA A 87 5.30 5.67 -5.49
C ALA A 87 4.47 6.93 -5.24
N THR A 88 3.49 6.83 -4.35
CA THR A 88 2.66 7.96 -3.93
C THR A 88 3.11 8.48 -2.57
N PRO A 89 3.26 9.80 -2.38
CA PRO A 89 3.57 10.36 -1.08
C PRO A 89 2.36 10.19 -0.16
N VAL A 90 2.59 9.69 1.06
CA VAL A 90 1.56 9.50 2.07
C VAL A 90 1.65 10.62 3.10
N THR A 91 2.80 10.73 3.78
CA THR A 91 3.03 11.69 4.86
C THR A 91 4.50 12.11 4.88
N VAL A 92 4.78 13.33 5.32
CA VAL A 92 6.14 13.79 5.63
C VAL A 92 6.25 14.18 7.10
N ASN A 93 7.37 13.83 7.72
CA ASN A 93 7.66 14.20 9.10
C ASN A 93 8.75 15.26 9.12
N SER A 94 8.49 16.34 9.84
CA SER A 94 9.45 17.43 10.00
C SER A 94 10.60 17.07 10.94
N GLY A 95 11.78 17.61 10.64
CA GLY A 95 13.01 17.47 11.39
C GLY A 95 14.24 17.44 10.49
N ASN A 96 15.42 17.31 11.08
CA ASN A 96 16.62 16.91 10.36
C ASN A 96 16.86 15.43 10.59
N TYR A 97 17.08 14.70 9.51
CA TYR A 97 17.54 13.32 9.59
C TYR A 97 18.94 13.27 10.23
N THR A 98 19.10 12.44 11.27
CA THR A 98 20.36 12.32 12.02
C THR A 98 21.23 11.14 11.58
N GLY A 99 20.73 10.31 10.67
CA GLY A 99 21.45 9.17 10.12
C GLY A 99 22.43 9.59 9.03
N MET A 100 23.53 8.82 8.91
CA MET A 100 24.54 8.97 7.87
C MET A 100 24.25 8.04 6.69
#